data_AF-A0A6P0ME38-F1
#
_entry.id   AF-A0A6P0ME38-F1
#
_cell.length_a   1.000
_cell.length_b   1.000
_cell.length_c   1.000
_cell.angle_alpha   90.00
_cell.angle_beta   90.00
_cell.angle_gamma   90.00
#
_symmetry.space_group_name_H-M   'P 1'
#
loop_
_entity.id
_entity.type
_entity.pdbx_description
1 polymer ?
#
loop_
_entity_poly.entity_id
_entity_poly.type
_entity_poly.pdbx_seq_one_letter_code
_entity_poly.pdbx_strand_id
1 'polypeptide(L)'
;MKSLILGEQAARLNKVCQTQTIDTALEESLNDLARIAAHIAGTPISLISFVEDNHLCFKAQVGLDVTEIASVLELCSITLPRDEAIVVPDIRIDERFSSSSVVTSHPYIRFYAGLPLITQRAPNIFSCVI
;
A
#
# COMPACT_ATOMS: atom_id res chain seq x y z
N MET A 1 16.48 -30.69 -10.59
CA MET A 1 16.66 -29.36 -11.23
C MET A 1 15.32 -28.63 -11.24
N LYS A 2 14.96 -27.96 -10.14
CA LYS A 2 13.67 -27.25 -10.00
C LYS A 2 13.93 -25.90 -9.30
N SER A 3 14.86 -25.12 -9.86
CA SER A 3 15.47 -23.95 -9.21
C SER A 3 15.52 -22.69 -10.08
N LEU A 4 14.73 -22.60 -11.16
CA LEU A 4 14.94 -21.55 -12.18
C LEU A 4 13.69 -20.78 -12.62
N ILE A 5 12.59 -20.78 -11.84
CA ILE A 5 11.38 -20.00 -12.21
C ILE A 5 10.88 -19.04 -11.10
N LEU A 6 11.40 -19.13 -9.86
CA LEU A 6 10.94 -18.25 -8.77
C LEU A 6 11.77 -16.96 -8.58
N GLY A 7 12.76 -16.69 -9.44
CA GLY A 7 13.77 -15.63 -9.19
C GLY A 7 13.52 -14.27 -9.85
N GLU A 8 12.70 -14.16 -10.91
CA GLU A 8 12.72 -12.96 -11.76
C GLU A 8 11.48 -12.06 -11.70
N GLN A 9 10.42 -12.44 -10.98
CA GLN A 9 9.18 -11.65 -10.91
C GLN A 9 9.05 -10.79 -9.64
N ALA A 10 9.97 -10.91 -8.67
CA ALA A 10 9.81 -10.33 -7.33
C ALA A 10 10.55 -9.01 -7.08
N ALA A 11 11.26 -8.43 -8.05
CA ALA A 11 12.23 -7.36 -7.80
C ALA A 11 12.03 -6.05 -8.59
N ARG A 12 10.85 -5.79 -9.17
CA ARG A 12 10.67 -4.67 -10.11
C ARG A 12 9.88 -3.46 -9.61
N LEU A 13 9.50 -3.44 -8.33
CA LEU A 13 8.49 -2.53 -7.78
C LEU A 13 9.03 -1.53 -6.73
N ASN A 14 10.29 -1.08 -6.83
CA ASN A 14 10.88 -0.18 -5.83
C ASN A 14 11.34 1.15 -6.44
N LYS A 15 10.38 1.97 -6.85
CA LYS A 15 10.60 3.40 -6.98
C LYS A 15 9.46 4.15 -6.29
N VAL A 16 9.79 4.81 -5.19
CA VAL A 16 8.92 5.79 -4.53
C VAL A 16 8.78 6.97 -5.50
N CYS A 17 7.70 7.02 -6.27
CA CYS A 17 7.34 8.22 -7.01
C CYS A 17 6.59 9.15 -6.05
N GLN A 18 7.34 9.85 -5.20
CA GLN A 18 6.91 11.20 -4.83
C GLN A 18 7.01 12.02 -6.11
N THR A 19 6.00 12.84 -6.41
CA THR A 19 5.97 13.76 -7.57
C THR A 19 5.48 13.17 -8.90
N GLN A 20 4.16 13.03 -9.01
CA GLN A 20 3.47 13.65 -10.15
C GLN A 20 2.50 14.67 -9.57
N THR A 21 2.58 15.92 -10.02
CA THR A 21 1.68 16.98 -9.60
C THR A 21 0.26 16.61 -10.01
N ILE A 22 -0.52 16.13 -9.05
CA ILE A 22 -1.97 16.01 -9.18
C ILE A 22 -2.59 17.39 -8.91
N ASP A 23 -3.79 17.62 -9.43
CA ASP A 23 -4.57 18.81 -9.10
C ASP A 23 -4.64 18.97 -7.57
N THR A 24 -4.36 20.16 -7.05
CA THR A 24 -4.39 20.46 -5.61
C THR A 24 -5.74 20.10 -4.98
N ALA A 25 -6.85 20.30 -5.70
CA ALA A 25 -8.17 19.93 -5.20
C ALA A 25 -8.34 18.40 -5.06
N LEU A 26 -7.71 17.63 -5.95
CA LEU A 26 -7.69 16.17 -5.86
C LEU A 26 -6.81 15.71 -4.69
N GLU A 27 -5.66 16.35 -4.48
CA GLU A 27 -4.78 16.06 -3.35
C GLU A 27 -5.47 16.26 -2.00
N GLU A 28 -6.17 17.39 -1.82
CA GLU A 28 -6.96 17.66 -0.62
C GLU A 28 -8.05 16.59 -0.41
N SER A 29 -8.79 16.25 -1.47
CA SER A 29 -9.83 15.22 -1.42
C SER A 29 -9.28 13.83 -1.04
N LEU A 30 -8.10 13.47 -1.56
CA LEU A 30 -7.44 12.20 -1.22
C LEU A 30 -6.93 12.19 0.23
N ASN A 31 -6.40 13.32 0.71
CA ASN A 31 -5.99 13.47 2.11
C ASN A 31 -7.18 13.34 3.07
N ASP A 32 -8.32 13.94 2.74
CA ASP A 32 -9.56 13.79 3.52
C ASP A 32 -10.06 12.34 3.53
N LEU A 33 -10.02 11.66 2.37
CA LEU A 33 -10.37 10.24 2.29
C LEU A 33 -9.49 9.37 3.17
N ALA A 34 -8.17 9.59 3.18
CA ALA A 34 -7.25 8.85 4.05
C ALA A 34 -7.57 9.08 5.54
N ARG A 35 -7.89 10.32 5.93
CA ARG A 35 -8.30 10.64 7.31
C ARG A 35 -9.60 9.95 7.70
N ILE A 36 -10.60 9.97 6.82
CA ILE A 36 -11.89 9.31 7.05
C ILE A 36 -11.69 7.79 7.17
N ALA A 37 -10.87 7.20 6.29
CA ALA A 37 -10.60 5.77 6.32
C ALA A 37 -9.92 5.33 7.63
N ALA A 38 -8.87 6.04 8.07
CA ALA A 38 -8.23 5.81 9.36
C ALA A 38 -9.24 5.92 10.53
N HIS A 39 -10.08 6.95 10.51
CA HIS A 39 -11.06 7.19 11.56
C HIS A 39 -12.13 6.08 11.63
N ILE A 40 -12.70 5.68 10.49
CA ILE A 40 -13.73 4.63 10.42
C ILE A 40 -13.15 3.27 10.80
N ALA A 41 -11.93 2.96 10.36
CA ALA A 41 -11.26 1.70 10.66
C ALA A 41 -10.72 1.65 12.09
N GLY A 42 -10.63 2.80 12.79
CA GLY A 42 -10.07 2.89 14.12
C GLY A 42 -8.56 2.64 14.14
N THR A 43 -7.88 2.94 13.04
CA THR A 43 -6.44 2.66 12.88
C THR A 43 -5.62 3.94 12.80
N PRO A 44 -4.34 3.91 13.24
CA PRO A 44 -3.51 5.11 13.25
C PRO A 44 -3.02 5.50 11.85
N ILE A 45 -3.05 4.58 10.89
CA ILE A 45 -2.42 4.75 9.58
C ILE A 45 -3.43 4.52 8.46
N SER A 46 -3.43 5.39 7.46
CA SER A 46 -4.15 5.16 6.22
C SER A 46 -3.42 5.78 5.06
N LEU A 47 -3.41 5.07 3.94
CA LEU A 47 -2.65 5.39 2.75
C LEU A 47 -3.53 5.23 1.51
N ILE A 48 -3.38 6.15 0.57
CA ILE A 48 -3.95 6.01 -0.77
C ILE A 48 -2.81 6.03 -1.77
N SER A 49 -2.80 5.04 -2.65
CA SER A 49 -1.76 4.86 -3.65
C SER A 49 -2.34 4.47 -5.01
N PHE A 50 -1.69 4.92 -6.06
CA PHE A 50 -2.06 4.62 -7.44
C PHE A 50 -1.03 3.64 -8.02
N VAL A 51 -1.46 2.74 -8.90
CA VAL A 51 -0.51 1.94 -9.68
C VAL A 51 -0.28 2.64 -11.02
N GLU A 52 0.93 3.12 -11.23
CA GLU A 52 1.37 3.77 -12.47
C GLU A 52 2.57 2.98 -13.03
N ASP A 53 2.50 2.50 -14.28
CA ASP A 53 3.59 1.77 -14.94
C ASP A 53 4.19 0.61 -14.11
N ASN A 54 3.33 -0.18 -13.42
CA ASN A 54 3.75 -1.20 -12.44
C ASN A 54 4.59 -0.63 -11.27
N HIS A 55 4.32 0.58 -10.83
CA HIS A 55 4.89 1.20 -9.64
C HIS A 55 3.77 1.73 -8.74
N LEU A 56 3.97 1.60 -7.43
CA LEU A 56 3.03 2.13 -6.46
C LEU A 56 3.41 3.57 -6.09
N CYS A 57 2.52 4.51 -6.41
CA CYS A 57 2.68 5.93 -6.18
C CYS A 57 1.74 6.38 -5.06
N PHE A 58 2.26 6.72 -3.87
CA PHE A 58 1.42 7.28 -2.80
C PHE A 58 0.93 8.68 -3.15
N LYS A 59 -0.35 8.93 -2.90
CA LYS A 59 -1.02 10.22 -3.16
C LYS A 59 -1.57 10.87 -1.89
N ALA A 60 -1.82 10.09 -0.84
CA ALA A 60 -2.23 10.60 0.47
C ALA A 60 -1.77 9.66 1.58
N GLN A 61 -1.48 10.21 2.76
CA GLN A 61 -1.08 9.45 3.94
C GLN A 61 -1.54 10.09 5.25
N VAL A 62 -1.78 9.25 6.25
CA VAL A 62 -2.06 9.61 7.64
C VAL A 62 -1.22 8.69 8.51
N GLY A 63 -0.60 9.25 9.57
CA GLY A 63 0.04 8.47 10.63
C GLY A 63 1.40 7.86 10.30
N LEU A 64 1.99 8.20 9.14
CA LEU A 64 3.34 7.78 8.75
C LEU A 64 4.18 8.95 8.27
N ASP A 65 5.47 8.90 8.58
CA ASP A 65 6.49 9.80 8.04
C ASP A 65 7.07 9.25 6.73
N VAL A 66 7.67 10.12 5.92
CA VAL A 66 8.23 9.78 4.60
C VAL A 66 9.22 8.61 4.64
N THR A 67 9.99 8.48 5.71
CA THR A 67 10.96 7.40 5.91
C THR A 67 10.33 6.03 6.12
N GLU A 68 9.08 5.99 6.60
CA GLU A 68 8.36 4.76 6.96
C GLU A 68 7.55 4.21 5.78
N ILE A 69 7.17 5.10 4.85
CA ILE A 69 6.47 4.78 3.61
C ILE A 69 7.18 3.68 2.82
N ALA A 70 8.51 3.73 2.75
CA ALA A 70 9.30 2.79 1.95
C ALA A 70 9.13 1.34 2.43
N SER A 71 9.04 1.11 3.74
CA SER A 71 8.77 -0.21 4.29
C SER A 71 7.34 -0.65 3.97
N VAL A 72 6.37 0.26 4.07
CA VAL A 72 4.97 -0.03 3.78
C VAL A 72 4.70 -0.32 2.29
N LEU A 73 5.54 0.20 1.38
CA LEU A 73 5.47 -0.18 -0.05
C LEU A 73 5.62 -1.68 -0.27
N GLU A 74 6.45 -2.35 0.53
CA GLU A 74 6.64 -3.81 0.42
C GLU A 74 5.31 -4.53 0.64
N LEU A 75 4.52 -4.11 1.64
CA LEU A 75 3.20 -4.69 1.93
C LEU A 75 2.24 -4.49 0.77
N CYS A 76 2.09 -3.25 0.32
CA CYS A 76 1.14 -2.93 -0.73
C CYS A 76 1.51 -3.65 -2.03
N SER A 77 2.80 -3.77 -2.35
CA SER A 77 3.26 -4.48 -3.57
C SER A 77 2.90 -5.96 -3.56
N ILE A 78 2.90 -6.63 -2.40
CA ILE A 78 2.47 -8.04 -2.26
C ILE A 78 0.97 -8.22 -2.54
N THR A 79 0.19 -7.17 -2.29
CA THR A 79 -1.28 -7.19 -2.43
C THR A 79 -1.76 -6.83 -3.84
N LEU A 80 -0.86 -6.38 -4.70
CA LEU A 80 -1.15 -5.88 -6.03
C LEU A 80 -0.86 -6.91 -7.14
N PRO A 81 -1.63 -6.87 -8.24
CA PRO A 81 -2.99 -6.36 -8.38
C PRO A 81 -4.00 -7.45 -7.97
N ARG A 82 -4.98 -7.09 -7.13
CA ARG A 82 -6.18 -7.91 -6.90
C ARG A 82 -7.41 -7.03 -7.01
N ASP A 83 -8.45 -7.55 -7.65
CA ASP A 83 -9.76 -6.90 -7.77
C ASP A 83 -10.62 -7.07 -6.51
N GLU A 84 -10.05 -7.67 -5.45
CA GLU A 84 -10.72 -8.00 -4.21
C GLU A 84 -10.02 -7.36 -3.01
N ALA A 85 -10.81 -7.01 -2.01
CA ALA A 85 -10.29 -6.55 -0.73
C ALA A 85 -9.50 -7.67 -0.04
N ILE A 86 -8.38 -7.31 0.57
CA ILE A 86 -7.56 -8.19 1.40
C ILE A 86 -7.60 -7.64 2.82
N VAL A 87 -7.98 -8.49 3.78
CA VAL A 87 -7.91 -8.16 5.20
C VAL A 87 -7.05 -9.20 5.89
N VAL A 88 -6.05 -8.74 6.62
CA VAL A 88 -5.10 -9.56 7.38
C VAL A 88 -5.15 -9.10 8.84
N PRO A 89 -5.86 -9.83 9.71
CA PRO A 89 -5.99 -9.47 11.11
C PRO A 89 -4.67 -9.42 11.88
N ASP A 90 -3.73 -10.30 11.53
CA ASP A 90 -2.38 -10.35 12.10
C ASP A 90 -1.35 -10.75 11.03
N ILE A 91 -0.57 -9.79 10.55
CA ILE A 91 0.42 -10.01 9.49
C ILE A 91 1.62 -10.86 9.94
N ARG A 92 1.81 -11.10 11.25
CA ARG A 92 2.89 -11.95 11.77
C ARG A 92 2.68 -13.42 11.46
N ILE A 93 1.41 -13.84 11.33
CA ILE A 93 1.03 -15.23 11.09
C ILE A 93 0.67 -15.48 9.63
N ASP A 94 0.60 -14.42 8.82
CA ASP A 94 0.33 -14.53 7.39
C ASP A 94 1.65 -14.82 6.65
N GLU A 95 1.72 -15.97 5.98
CA GLU A 95 2.92 -16.41 5.24
C GLU A 95 3.38 -15.42 4.17
N ARG A 96 2.48 -14.56 3.67
CA ARG A 96 2.80 -13.54 2.67
C ARG A 96 3.57 -12.36 3.25
N PHE A 97 3.40 -12.09 4.56
CA PHE A 97 3.90 -10.88 5.20
C PHE A 97 4.82 -11.12 6.39
N SER A 98 4.80 -12.31 6.99
CA SER A 98 5.53 -12.63 8.23
C SER A 98 7.05 -12.44 8.14
N SER A 99 7.61 -12.50 6.93
CA SER A 99 9.03 -12.26 6.64
C SER A 99 9.36 -10.81 6.27
N SER A 100 8.37 -9.92 6.15
CA SER A 100 8.58 -8.52 5.75
C SER A 100 9.18 -7.67 6.88
N SER A 101 10.01 -6.72 6.50
CA SER A 101 10.70 -5.79 7.40
C SER A 101 9.73 -4.97 8.27
N VAL A 102 8.56 -4.63 7.76
CA VAL A 102 7.47 -3.91 8.46
C VAL A 102 6.92 -4.63 9.69
N VAL A 103 7.11 -5.96 9.77
CA VAL A 103 6.66 -6.76 10.91
C VAL A 103 7.65 -6.63 12.07
N THR A 104 8.94 -6.67 11.73
CA THR A 104 10.06 -6.79 12.65
C THR A 104 10.74 -5.47 12.98
N SER A 105 10.48 -4.43 12.20
CA SER A 105 11.00 -3.07 12.37
C SER A 105 9.84 -2.07 12.43
N HIS A 106 10.12 -0.88 12.96
CA HIS A 106 9.18 0.23 12.94
C HIS A 106 8.62 0.45 11.52
N PRO A 107 7.29 0.57 11.31
CA PRO A 107 6.25 0.87 12.30
C PRO A 107 5.59 -0.35 12.99
N TYR A 108 6.15 -1.55 12.88
CA TYR A 108 5.66 -2.78 13.55
C TYR A 108 4.21 -3.11 13.22
N ILE A 109 3.87 -3.14 11.93
CA ILE A 109 2.51 -3.36 11.44
C ILE A 109 1.99 -4.71 11.94
N ARG A 110 0.72 -4.76 12.34
CA ARG A 110 0.04 -5.97 12.82
C ARG A 110 -1.22 -6.24 12.02
N PHE A 111 -2.03 -5.22 11.80
CA PHE A 111 -3.21 -5.31 10.96
C PHE A 111 -2.90 -4.75 9.57
N TYR A 112 -3.54 -5.31 8.55
CA TYR A 112 -3.50 -4.76 7.19
C TYR A 112 -4.84 -4.96 6.50
N ALA A 113 -5.37 -3.90 5.89
CA ALA A 113 -6.50 -3.97 4.99
C ALA A 113 -6.22 -3.22 3.68
N GLY A 114 -6.14 -3.95 2.57
CA GLY A 114 -6.00 -3.39 1.22
C GLY A 114 -7.33 -3.47 0.49
N LEU A 115 -7.81 -2.35 -0.07
CA LEU A 115 -9.03 -2.30 -0.86
C LEU A 115 -8.76 -1.67 -2.23
N PRO A 116 -9.17 -2.29 -3.34
CA PRO A 116 -9.11 -1.64 -4.64
C PRO A 116 -10.13 -0.50 -4.69
N LEU A 117 -9.66 0.68 -5.10
CA LEU A 117 -10.50 1.82 -5.45
C LEU A 117 -10.69 1.82 -6.97
N ILE A 118 -11.90 1.54 -7.40
CA ILE A 118 -12.22 1.40 -8.83
C ILE A 118 -12.89 2.69 -9.31
N THR A 119 -12.29 3.32 -10.31
CA THR A 119 -12.84 4.48 -11.01
C THR A 119 -13.21 4.08 -12.44
N GLN A 120 -14.26 4.69 -12.98
CA GLN A 120 -14.72 4.43 -14.35
C GLN A 120 -13.68 4.79 -15.44
N ARG A 121 -12.62 5.53 -15.08
CA ARG A 121 -11.73 6.21 -16.04
C ARG A 121 -10.26 5.82 -15.97
N ALA A 122 -9.82 5.13 -14.93
CA ALA A 122 -8.42 4.73 -14.76
C ALA A 122 -8.32 3.30 -14.22
N PRO A 123 -7.38 2.47 -14.71
CA PRO A 123 -7.16 1.16 -14.15
C PRO A 123 -6.50 1.31 -12.77
N ASN A 124 -7.27 0.95 -11.75
CA ASN A 124 -6.84 0.48 -10.43
C ASN A 124 -6.11 1.52 -9.55
N ILE A 125 -6.89 2.30 -8.81
CA ILE A 125 -6.43 3.00 -7.60
C ILE A 125 -6.44 1.98 -6.45
N PHE A 126 -5.52 2.07 -5.50
CA PHE A 126 -5.46 1.17 -4.34
C PHE A 126 -5.48 1.96 -3.04
N SER A 127 -6.39 1.58 -2.15
CA SER A 127 -6.43 2.07 -0.78
C SER A 127 -5.79 1.04 0.13
N CYS A 128 -4.95 1.50 1.04
CA CYS A 128 -4.33 0.70 2.07
C CYS A 128 -4.67 1.34 3.42
N VAL A 129 -5.27 0.56 4.31
CA VAL A 129 -5.60 0.96 5.68
C VAL A 129 -4.81 0.06 6.61
N ILE A 130 -4.08 0.66 7.56
CA ILE A 130 -3.23 -0.05 8.52
C ILE A 130 -3.68 0.32 9.92
#